data_AF-W2C0C7-F1
#
_entry.id   AF-W2C0C7-F1
#
_cell.length_a   1.000
_cell.length_b   1.000
_cell.length_c   1.000
_cell.angle_alpha   90.00
_cell.angle_beta   90.00
_cell.angle_gamma   90.00
#
_symmetry.space_group_name_H-M   'P 1'
#
loop_
_entity.id
_entity.type
_entity.pdbx_description
1 polymer ?
#
loop_
_entity_poly.entity_id
_entity_poly.type
_entity_poly.pdbx_seq_one_letter_code
_entity_poly.pdbx_strand_id
1 'polypeptide(L)'
;MTEGKVSRQTVRNSILKNKVPEKEPKEMKKEVSELHIFADEDHAHIQKPGKAKGKKNQIVPVVTVTEGIVAISTNRNATVNAMHFVDKEFDAKRLWESVDGYISVAYSKETLHKIYLHGDGGKWIKSGLNERGDVVGVMDGYHFWKRTREISRMYPYAQVRKRVRSSIINDDKRKLKTIIQSLLCDARDGVLCKVIKGSSLWTYISKKGMVLFNMGLVA
;
A
#
# COMPACT_ATOMS: atom_id res chain seq x y z
N MET A 1 -3.89 39.38 -31.47
CA MET A 1 -2.72 38.58 -31.05
C MET A 1 -2.83 38.31 -29.56
N THR A 2 -2.70 37.06 -29.11
CA THR A 2 -2.57 36.76 -27.67
C THR A 2 -1.15 37.15 -27.26
N GLU A 3 -0.97 38.15 -26.39
CA GLU A 3 0.31 38.70 -25.89
C GLU A 3 1.21 37.65 -25.18
N GLY A 4 1.55 36.53 -25.81
CA GLY A 4 2.19 35.37 -25.17
C GLY A 4 1.31 34.65 -24.13
N LYS A 5 0.07 35.11 -23.88
CA LYS A 5 -0.84 34.53 -22.89
C LYS A 5 -1.37 33.17 -23.35
N VAL A 6 -0.98 32.11 -22.65
CA VAL A 6 -1.47 30.74 -22.88
C VAL A 6 -2.76 30.51 -22.09
N SER A 7 -3.85 30.14 -22.77
CA SER A 7 -5.13 29.87 -22.11
C SER A 7 -5.11 28.54 -21.33
N ARG A 8 -5.92 28.43 -20.27
CA ARG A 8 -6.13 27.15 -19.54
C ARG A 8 -6.56 26.01 -20.47
N GLN A 9 -7.36 26.33 -21.49
CA GLN A 9 -7.80 25.35 -22.49
C GLN A 9 -6.65 24.89 -23.38
N THR A 10 -5.75 25.79 -23.76
CA THR A 10 -4.54 25.48 -24.52
C THR A 10 -3.63 24.54 -23.72
N VAL A 11 -3.36 24.85 -22.45
CA VAL A 11 -2.58 23.96 -21.55
C VAL A 11 -3.21 22.58 -21.45
N ARG A 12 -4.54 22.50 -21.22
CA ARG A 12 -5.26 21.22 -21.15
C ARG A 12 -5.12 20.41 -22.44
N ASN A 13 -5.32 21.04 -23.60
CA ASN A 13 -5.25 20.36 -24.89
C ASN A 13 -3.83 19.85 -25.16
N SER A 14 -2.79 20.59 -24.77
CA SER A 14 -1.41 20.14 -24.88
C SER A 14 -1.13 18.93 -24.00
N ILE A 15 -1.58 18.95 -22.73
CA ILE A 15 -1.43 17.80 -21.82
C ILE A 15 -2.12 16.55 -22.39
N LEU A 16 -3.35 16.69 -22.92
CA LEU A 16 -4.11 15.57 -23.46
C LEU A 16 -3.53 14.96 -24.74
N LYS A 17 -2.75 15.72 -25.51
CA LYS A 17 -2.07 15.24 -26.73
C LYS A 17 -0.79 14.47 -26.42
N ASN A 18 -0.19 14.71 -25.26
CA ASN A 18 1.05 14.05 -24.88
C ASN A 18 0.76 12.61 -24.47
N LYS A 19 1.54 11.68 -25.04
CA LYS A 19 1.69 10.33 -24.47
C LYS A 19 2.65 10.45 -23.30
N VAL A 20 2.24 9.95 -22.14
CA VAL A 20 3.16 9.85 -21.00
C VAL A 20 4.15 8.72 -21.33
N PRO A 21 5.46 9.00 -21.43
CA PRO A 21 6.44 7.95 -21.72
C PRO A 21 6.47 6.94 -20.57
N GLU A 22 6.94 5.72 -20.89
CA GLU A 22 7.23 4.74 -19.85
C GLU A 22 8.26 5.27 -18.86
N LYS A 23 8.22 4.75 -17.64
CA LYS A 23 9.07 5.21 -16.56
C LYS A 23 10.46 4.62 -16.71
N GLU A 24 11.41 5.47 -17.07
CA GLU A 24 12.81 5.11 -17.13
C GLU A 24 13.50 5.37 -15.78
N PRO A 25 14.38 4.47 -15.33
CA PRO A 25 15.19 4.73 -14.17
C PRO A 25 16.28 5.76 -14.47
N LYS A 26 16.63 6.56 -13.46
CA LYS A 26 17.74 7.53 -13.55
C LYS A 26 19.11 6.85 -13.65
N GLU A 27 19.22 5.66 -13.08
CA GLU A 27 20.43 4.85 -13.00
C GLU A 27 20.05 3.40 -13.31
N MET A 28 20.86 2.71 -14.11
CA MET A 28 20.64 1.31 -14.46
C MET A 28 21.48 0.42 -13.55
N LYS A 29 20.93 -0.75 -13.19
CA LYS A 29 21.64 -1.80 -12.41
C LYS A 29 22.23 -1.30 -11.09
N LYS A 30 21.57 -0.34 -10.45
CA LYS A 30 21.96 0.14 -9.12
C LYS A 30 22.02 -1.02 -8.13
N GLU A 31 23.04 -1.04 -7.30
CA GLU A 31 23.23 -2.06 -6.28
C GLU A 31 22.54 -1.65 -4.97
N VAL A 32 21.57 -2.46 -4.56
CA VAL A 32 20.85 -2.31 -3.29
C VAL A 32 20.55 -3.71 -2.74
N SER A 33 20.57 -3.89 -1.41
CA SER A 33 20.26 -5.18 -0.80
C SER A 33 18.76 -5.46 -0.72
N GLU A 34 17.94 -4.40 -0.63
CA GLU A 34 16.50 -4.50 -0.47
C GLU A 34 15.74 -3.34 -1.12
N LEU A 35 14.49 -3.60 -1.47
CA LEU A 35 13.52 -2.59 -1.92
C LEU A 35 12.25 -2.67 -1.08
N HIS A 36 11.58 -1.53 -0.97
CA HIS A 36 10.25 -1.42 -0.40
C HIS A 36 9.27 -1.02 -1.50
N ILE A 37 8.17 -1.75 -1.60
CA ILE A 37 7.08 -1.47 -2.52
C ILE A 37 5.83 -1.19 -1.69
N PHE A 38 5.29 0.02 -1.77
CA PHE A 38 4.03 0.40 -1.13
C PHE A 38 2.91 0.35 -2.16
N ALA A 39 1.94 -0.54 -1.95
CA ALA A 39 0.77 -0.70 -2.81
C ALA A 39 -0.50 -0.31 -2.05
N ASP A 40 -1.26 0.62 -2.61
CA ASP A 40 -2.54 1.10 -2.06
C ASP A 40 -3.50 1.52 -3.19
N GLU A 41 -4.72 1.91 -2.84
CA GLU A 41 -5.74 2.41 -3.75
C GLU A 41 -6.06 3.88 -3.45
N ASP A 42 -6.07 4.73 -4.47
CA ASP A 42 -6.58 6.09 -4.37
C ASP A 42 -7.99 6.20 -4.99
N HIS A 43 -8.81 7.09 -4.43
CA HIS A 43 -10.18 7.32 -4.85
C HIS A 43 -10.31 8.70 -5.51
N ALA A 44 -10.22 8.72 -6.84
CA ALA A 44 -10.31 9.93 -7.63
C ALA A 44 -11.75 10.24 -8.05
N HIS A 45 -12.18 11.49 -7.85
CA HIS A 45 -13.43 12.00 -8.42
C HIS A 45 -13.20 12.52 -9.84
N ILE A 46 -13.56 11.73 -10.85
CA ILE A 46 -13.41 12.09 -12.26
C ILE A 46 -14.69 12.69 -12.84
N GLN A 47 -14.55 13.55 -13.85
CA GLN A 47 -15.68 14.10 -14.60
C GLN A 47 -16.36 12.99 -15.40
N LYS A 48 -17.70 12.99 -15.43
CA LYS A 48 -18.45 12.07 -16.28
C LYS A 48 -18.19 12.36 -17.77
N PRO A 49 -18.24 11.34 -18.64
CA PRO A 49 -18.19 11.53 -20.09
C PRO A 49 -19.17 12.59 -20.57
N GLY A 50 -18.81 13.35 -21.60
CA GLY A 50 -19.67 14.41 -22.16
C GLY A 50 -19.94 15.59 -21.21
N LYS A 51 -19.16 15.75 -20.12
CA LYS A 51 -19.37 16.79 -19.09
C LYS A 51 -20.74 16.69 -18.39
N ALA A 52 -21.34 15.50 -18.34
CA ALA A 52 -22.61 15.28 -17.64
C ALA A 52 -22.51 15.69 -16.16
N LYS A 53 -23.62 16.15 -15.58
CA LYS A 53 -23.68 16.63 -14.18
C LYS A 53 -23.32 15.50 -13.19
N GLY A 54 -22.53 15.86 -12.18
CA GLY A 54 -22.07 14.97 -11.12
C GLY A 54 -20.66 14.41 -11.35
N LYS A 55 -20.22 13.56 -10.42
CA LYS A 55 -18.89 12.94 -10.41
C LYS A 55 -19.01 11.44 -10.69
N LYS A 56 -17.97 10.85 -11.26
CA LYS A 56 -17.76 9.39 -11.27
C LYS A 56 -16.57 9.10 -10.35
N ASN A 57 -16.73 8.16 -9.44
CA ASN A 57 -15.62 7.70 -8.62
C ASN A 57 -14.80 6.69 -9.43
N GLN A 58 -13.49 6.86 -9.42
CA GLN A 58 -12.54 5.92 -10.00
C GLN A 58 -11.60 5.49 -8.89
N ILE A 59 -11.47 4.19 -8.70
CA ILE A 59 -10.40 3.62 -7.87
C ILE A 59 -9.18 3.47 -8.78
N VAL A 60 -8.03 3.93 -8.31
CA VAL A 60 -6.76 3.88 -9.05
C VAL A 60 -5.73 3.20 -8.16
N PRO A 61 -5.15 2.05 -8.57
CA PRO A 61 -4.04 1.44 -7.86
C PRO A 61 -2.82 2.36 -7.95
N VAL A 62 -2.13 2.50 -6.82
CA VAL A 62 -0.89 3.26 -6.70
C VAL A 62 0.17 2.33 -6.11
N VAL A 63 1.26 2.13 -6.85
CA VAL A 63 2.40 1.32 -6.42
C VAL A 63 3.64 2.21 -6.37
N THR A 64 4.35 2.24 -5.25
CA THR A 64 5.58 3.03 -5.09
C THR A 64 6.75 2.11 -4.78
N VAL A 65 7.72 2.02 -5.70
CA VAL A 65 9.00 1.35 -5.48
C VAL A 65 9.99 2.35 -4.87
N THR A 66 10.69 1.97 -3.82
CA THR A 66 11.65 2.84 -3.13
C THR A 66 12.76 2.02 -2.47
N GLU A 67 13.93 2.64 -2.30
CA GLU A 67 15.11 2.05 -1.64
C GLU A 67 15.00 2.05 -0.11
N GLY A 68 13.92 2.61 0.43
CA GLY A 68 13.70 2.69 1.87
C GLY A 68 13.09 4.03 2.27
N ILE A 69 13.08 4.26 3.58
CA ILE A 69 12.48 5.46 4.17
C ILE A 69 13.49 6.12 5.11
N VAL A 70 13.60 7.44 4.99
CA VAL A 70 14.47 8.27 5.85
C VAL A 70 13.63 9.29 6.61
N ALA A 71 13.95 9.49 7.89
CA ALA A 71 13.34 10.55 8.68
C ALA A 71 13.87 11.91 8.19
N ILE A 72 12.96 12.82 7.85
CA ILE A 72 13.29 14.19 7.44
C ILE A 72 12.84 15.23 8.48
N SER A 73 11.99 14.83 9.43
CA SER A 73 11.65 15.60 10.63
C SER A 73 11.02 14.69 11.69
N THR A 74 10.75 15.23 12.88
CA THR A 74 10.18 14.52 14.04
C THR A 74 8.98 13.61 13.73
N ASN A 75 8.11 14.00 12.80
CA ASN A 75 6.92 13.23 12.42
C ASN A 75 6.77 13.10 10.90
N ARG A 76 7.87 13.22 10.16
CA ARG A 76 7.81 13.14 8.70
C ARG A 76 8.97 12.33 8.16
N ASN A 77 8.60 11.41 7.29
CA ASN A 77 9.52 10.57 6.58
C ASN A 77 9.45 10.86 5.08
N ALA A 78 10.54 10.59 4.36
CA ALA A 78 10.61 10.61 2.92
C ALA A 78 11.02 9.24 2.38
N THR A 79 10.50 8.88 1.22
CA THR A 79 10.91 7.69 0.46
C THR A 79 12.15 7.99 -0.35
N VAL A 80 13.13 7.09 -0.33
CA VAL A 80 14.40 7.24 -1.03
C VAL A 80 14.26 6.74 -2.47
N ASN A 81 14.63 7.58 -3.44
CA ASN A 81 14.57 7.27 -4.88
C ASN A 81 13.23 6.64 -5.33
N ALA A 82 12.12 7.25 -4.91
CA ALA A 82 10.81 6.70 -5.16
C ALA A 82 10.41 6.75 -6.64
N MET A 83 9.89 5.65 -7.15
CA MET A 83 9.21 5.56 -8.43
C MET A 83 7.76 5.10 -8.23
N HIS A 84 6.82 5.92 -8.69
CA HIS A 84 5.38 5.66 -8.55
C HIS A 84 4.82 5.02 -9.82
N PHE A 85 3.87 4.12 -9.72
CA PHE A 85 3.17 3.49 -10.84
C PHE A 85 1.68 3.58 -10.56
N VAL A 86 0.91 3.95 -11.59
CA VAL A 86 -0.53 4.09 -11.51
C VAL A 86 -1.16 3.51 -12.75
N ASP A 87 -2.32 2.90 -12.62
CA ASP A 87 -3.06 2.36 -13.74
C ASP A 87 -4.51 2.84 -13.68
N LYS A 88 -4.90 3.72 -14.61
CA LYS A 88 -6.23 4.34 -14.59
C LYS A 88 -7.34 3.32 -14.84
N GLU A 89 -7.07 2.31 -15.66
CA GLU A 89 -8.01 1.25 -16.01
C GLU A 89 -8.08 0.16 -14.93
N PHE A 90 -7.20 0.22 -13.92
CA PHE A 90 -7.00 -0.80 -12.90
C PHE A 90 -6.68 -2.17 -13.53
N ASP A 91 -5.83 -2.16 -14.56
CA ASP A 91 -5.23 -3.39 -15.07
C ASP A 91 -4.07 -3.81 -14.16
N ALA A 92 -4.38 -4.64 -13.18
CA ALA A 92 -3.40 -5.12 -12.20
C ALA A 92 -2.24 -5.88 -12.85
N LYS A 93 -2.49 -6.64 -13.93
CA LYS A 93 -1.44 -7.43 -14.59
C LYS A 93 -0.43 -6.50 -15.25
N ARG A 94 -0.93 -5.57 -16.08
CA ARG A 94 -0.10 -4.56 -16.77
C ARG A 94 0.68 -3.70 -15.79
N LEU A 95 0.05 -3.32 -14.67
CA LEU A 95 0.69 -2.54 -13.61
C LEU A 95 1.89 -3.29 -13.01
N TRP A 96 1.71 -4.56 -12.66
CA TRP A 96 2.79 -5.36 -12.07
C TRP A 96 3.89 -5.72 -13.07
N GLU A 97 3.56 -5.96 -14.33
CA GLU A 97 4.53 -6.11 -15.42
C GLU A 97 5.40 -4.85 -15.56
N SER A 98 4.79 -3.66 -15.47
CA SER A 98 5.51 -2.38 -15.52
C SER A 98 6.44 -2.20 -14.32
N VAL A 99 5.98 -2.58 -13.12
CA VAL A 99 6.78 -2.52 -11.89
C VAL A 99 7.98 -3.48 -11.97
N ASP A 100 7.76 -4.74 -12.37
CA ASP A 100 8.82 -5.74 -12.47
C ASP A 100 9.83 -5.40 -13.58
N GLY A 101 9.33 -4.90 -14.71
CA GLY A 101 10.15 -4.39 -15.81
C GLY A 101 11.06 -3.25 -15.35
N TYR A 102 10.51 -2.26 -14.63
CA TYR A 102 11.30 -1.19 -14.04
C TYR A 102 12.37 -1.72 -13.08
N ILE A 103 12.02 -2.59 -12.14
CA ILE A 103 12.97 -3.15 -11.16
C ILE A 103 14.11 -3.89 -11.88
N SER A 104 13.78 -4.67 -12.91
CA SER A 104 14.74 -5.45 -13.68
C SER A 104 15.76 -4.61 -14.44
N VAL A 105 15.41 -3.38 -14.84
CA VAL A 105 16.33 -2.42 -15.49
C VAL A 105 17.08 -1.60 -14.44
N ALA A 106 16.36 -1.09 -13.44
CA ALA A 106 16.87 -0.13 -12.45
C ALA A 106 17.85 -0.74 -11.46
N TYR A 107 17.67 -2.00 -11.06
CA TYR A 107 18.42 -2.61 -9.96
C TYR A 107 19.15 -3.89 -10.38
N SER A 108 20.29 -4.16 -9.75
CA SER A 108 21.06 -5.39 -9.96
C SER A 108 20.38 -6.58 -9.27
N LYS A 109 20.16 -7.66 -10.01
CA LYS A 109 19.59 -8.91 -9.49
C LYS A 109 20.56 -9.64 -8.55
N GLU A 110 21.86 -9.39 -8.68
CA GLU A 110 22.90 -10.06 -7.88
C GLU A 110 22.93 -9.55 -6.44
N THR A 111 22.65 -8.26 -6.25
CA THR A 111 22.66 -7.61 -4.93
C THR A 111 21.26 -7.47 -4.32
N LEU A 112 20.21 -7.41 -5.15
CA LEU A 112 18.83 -7.33 -4.65
C LEU A 112 18.37 -8.67 -4.06
N HIS A 113 18.38 -8.77 -2.74
CA HIS A 113 18.05 -10.00 -2.02
C HIS A 113 16.59 -10.07 -1.56
N LYS A 114 15.96 -8.93 -1.28
CA LYS A 114 14.59 -8.87 -0.77
C LYS A 114 13.79 -7.71 -1.34
N ILE A 115 12.52 -7.98 -1.62
CA ILE A 115 11.53 -6.97 -1.95
C ILE A 115 10.41 -7.04 -0.92
N TYR A 116 10.26 -6.00 -0.11
CA TYR A 116 9.17 -5.90 0.86
C TYR A 116 7.94 -5.28 0.21
N LEU A 117 6.91 -6.08 -0.02
CA LEU A 117 5.64 -5.62 -0.59
C LEU A 117 4.66 -5.27 0.53
N HIS A 118 4.53 -3.98 0.81
CA HIS A 118 3.61 -3.40 1.79
C HIS A 118 2.24 -3.21 1.16
N GLY A 119 1.20 -3.70 1.82
CA GLY A 119 -0.18 -3.45 1.40
C GLY A 119 -1.22 -3.99 2.38
N ASP A 120 -2.48 -3.70 2.10
CA ASP A 120 -3.63 -4.12 2.91
C ASP A 120 -4.02 -5.61 2.67
N GLY A 121 -3.44 -6.24 1.66
CA GLY A 121 -3.74 -7.60 1.24
C GLY A 121 -4.88 -7.71 0.23
N GLY A 122 -5.19 -6.66 -0.53
CA GLY A 122 -6.02 -6.73 -1.72
C GLY A 122 -5.59 -7.87 -2.66
N LYS A 123 -6.55 -8.49 -3.37
CA LYS A 123 -6.25 -9.61 -4.28
C LYS A 123 -5.22 -9.23 -5.35
N TRP A 124 -5.33 -8.02 -5.89
CA TRP A 124 -4.42 -7.49 -6.90
C TRP A 124 -3.01 -7.24 -6.35
N ILE A 125 -2.88 -6.86 -5.07
CA ILE A 125 -1.57 -6.71 -4.40
C ILE A 125 -0.95 -8.10 -4.17
N LYS A 126 -1.75 -9.08 -3.74
CA LYS A 126 -1.29 -10.45 -3.50
C LYS A 126 -0.80 -11.15 -4.76
N SER A 127 -1.35 -10.81 -5.93
CA SER A 127 -0.83 -11.29 -7.22
C SER A 127 0.42 -10.53 -7.68
N GLY A 128 0.76 -9.41 -7.03
CA GLY A 128 1.91 -8.61 -7.40
C GLY A 128 3.21 -9.34 -7.14
N LEU A 129 4.02 -9.49 -8.20
CA LEU A 129 5.36 -10.11 -8.14
C LEU A 129 5.37 -11.52 -7.51
N ASN A 130 4.23 -12.24 -7.56
CA ASN A 130 4.06 -13.55 -6.94
C ASN A 130 4.96 -14.65 -7.51
N GLU A 131 5.45 -14.47 -8.73
CA GLU A 131 6.42 -15.37 -9.39
C GLU A 131 7.84 -15.21 -8.84
N ARG A 132 8.10 -14.13 -8.08
CA ARG A 132 9.42 -13.88 -7.51
C ARG A 132 9.56 -14.52 -6.12
N GLY A 133 10.67 -15.25 -5.91
CA GLY A 133 11.00 -15.87 -4.63
C GLY A 133 11.59 -14.91 -3.58
N ASP A 134 11.96 -13.69 -3.98
CA ASP A 134 12.58 -12.65 -3.13
C ASP A 134 11.55 -11.68 -2.51
N VAL A 135 10.25 -11.86 -2.80
CA VAL A 135 9.18 -10.99 -2.31
C VAL A 135 8.68 -11.44 -0.93
N VAL A 136 8.70 -10.50 0.00
CA VAL A 136 8.18 -10.65 1.36
C VAL A 136 6.95 -9.76 1.52
N GLY A 137 5.79 -10.37 1.72
CA GLY A 137 4.56 -9.64 2.01
C GLY A 137 4.58 -8.99 3.39
N VAL A 138 4.35 -7.69 3.45
CA VAL A 138 4.31 -6.88 4.67
C VAL A 138 2.90 -6.30 4.85
N MET A 139 2.37 -6.43 6.07
CA MET A 139 1.11 -5.80 6.42
C MET A 139 1.28 -4.29 6.53
N ASP A 140 0.46 -3.51 5.83
CA ASP A 140 0.42 -2.07 6.04
C ASP A 140 -0.05 -1.74 7.48
N GLY A 141 0.81 -1.00 8.19
CA GLY A 141 0.56 -0.54 9.54
C GLY A 141 -0.65 0.38 9.65
N TYR A 142 -0.92 1.23 8.65
CA TYR A 142 -2.06 2.14 8.70
C TYR A 142 -3.38 1.37 8.68
N HIS A 143 -3.60 0.51 7.69
CA HIS A 143 -4.80 -0.32 7.61
C HIS A 143 -4.94 -1.26 8.81
N PHE A 144 -3.84 -1.83 9.31
CA PHE A 144 -3.81 -2.62 10.54
C PHE A 144 -4.33 -1.83 11.76
N TRP A 145 -3.79 -0.64 11.99
CA TRP A 145 -4.16 0.19 13.15
C TRP A 145 -5.53 0.83 13.03
N LYS A 146 -5.94 1.24 11.81
CA LYS A 146 -7.30 1.74 11.52
C LYS A 146 -8.33 0.69 11.94
N ARG A 147 -8.13 -0.56 11.51
CA ARG A 147 -9.04 -1.65 11.81
C ARG A 147 -9.00 -2.07 13.28
N THR A 148 -7.83 -2.06 13.90
CA THR A 148 -7.67 -2.27 15.35
C THR A 148 -8.42 -1.20 16.16
N ARG A 149 -8.39 0.07 15.71
CA ARG A 149 -9.11 1.18 16.34
C ARG A 149 -10.63 1.00 16.23
N GLU A 150 -11.13 0.59 15.07
CA GLU A 150 -12.56 0.27 14.88
C GLU A 150 -13.02 -0.84 15.83
N ILE A 151 -12.25 -1.93 15.93
CA ILE A 151 -12.53 -3.01 16.89
C ILE A 151 -12.50 -2.49 18.32
N SER A 152 -11.49 -1.69 18.70
CA SER A 152 -11.39 -1.16 20.05
C SER A 152 -12.59 -0.29 20.45
N ARG A 153 -13.25 0.39 19.51
CA ARG A 153 -14.47 1.18 19.78
C ARG A 153 -15.68 0.29 20.11
N MET A 154 -15.72 -0.93 19.57
CA MET A 154 -16.77 -1.90 19.84
C MET A 154 -16.57 -2.61 21.19
N TYR A 155 -15.34 -2.63 21.71
CA TYR A 155 -14.99 -3.25 22.99
C TYR A 155 -14.25 -2.25 23.91
N PRO A 156 -14.91 -1.19 24.39
CA PRO A 156 -14.26 -0.07 25.10
C PRO A 156 -13.51 -0.50 26.37
N TYR A 157 -14.00 -1.52 27.07
CA TYR A 157 -13.39 -2.03 28.30
C TYR A 157 -12.30 -3.09 28.07
N ALA A 158 -12.22 -3.67 26.87
CA ALA A 158 -11.32 -4.79 26.58
C ALA A 158 -9.86 -4.36 26.28
N GLN A 159 -9.58 -3.05 26.26
CA GLN A 159 -8.25 -2.48 26.02
C GLN A 159 -7.56 -3.06 24.76
N VAL A 160 -8.34 -3.32 23.70
CA VAL A 160 -7.91 -4.08 22.52
C VAL A 160 -6.64 -3.49 21.92
N ARG A 161 -6.61 -2.17 21.67
CA ARG A 161 -5.44 -1.50 21.08
C ARG A 161 -4.18 -1.68 21.92
N LYS A 162 -4.26 -1.53 23.25
CA LYS A 162 -3.12 -1.68 24.17
C LYS A 162 -2.60 -3.12 24.16
N ARG A 163 -3.51 -4.10 24.23
CA ARG A 163 -3.17 -5.53 24.21
C ARG A 163 -2.53 -5.94 22.89
N VAL A 164 -3.10 -5.51 21.77
CA VAL A 164 -2.54 -5.73 20.42
C VAL A 164 -1.16 -5.09 20.29
N ARG A 165 -0.99 -3.82 20.69
CA ARG A 165 0.32 -3.13 20.65
C ARG A 165 1.38 -3.85 21.47
N SER A 166 1.05 -4.28 22.69
CA SER A 166 1.98 -5.07 23.52
C SER A 166 2.38 -6.38 22.85
N SER A 167 1.44 -7.10 22.22
CA SER A 167 1.74 -8.34 21.52
C SER A 167 2.64 -8.12 20.29
N ILE A 168 2.43 -7.04 19.53
CA ILE A 168 3.29 -6.71 18.38
C ILE A 168 4.70 -6.32 18.84
N ILE A 169 4.83 -5.45 19.85
CA ILE A 169 6.14 -5.00 20.37
C ILE A 169 6.97 -6.18 20.89
N ASN A 170 6.31 -7.17 21.51
CA ASN A 170 6.97 -8.34 22.08
C ASN A 170 7.08 -9.53 21.11
N ASP A 171 6.71 -9.37 19.83
CA ASP A 171 6.56 -10.44 18.84
C ASP A 171 5.75 -11.66 19.34
N ASP A 172 4.79 -11.42 20.23
CA ASP A 172 3.99 -12.46 20.88
C ASP A 172 2.74 -12.79 20.04
N LYS A 173 2.98 -13.55 18.96
CA LYS A 173 1.93 -14.02 18.04
C LYS A 173 0.89 -14.90 18.73
N ARG A 174 1.28 -15.63 19.78
CA ARG A 174 0.36 -16.49 20.55
C ARG A 174 -0.66 -15.63 21.30
N LYS A 175 -0.19 -14.63 22.04
CA LYS A 175 -1.07 -13.68 22.74
C LYS A 175 -1.94 -12.89 21.79
N LEU A 176 -1.40 -12.47 20.64
CA LEU A 176 -2.20 -11.81 19.61
C LEU A 176 -3.34 -12.71 19.11
N LYS A 177 -3.06 -14.00 18.87
CA LYS A 177 -4.07 -14.98 18.46
C LYS A 177 -5.15 -15.16 19.54
N THR A 178 -4.76 -15.26 20.81
CA THR A 178 -5.71 -15.35 21.93
C THR A 178 -6.61 -14.12 22.03
N ILE A 179 -6.05 -12.91 21.83
CA ILE A 179 -6.84 -11.67 21.81
C ILE A 179 -7.91 -11.75 20.71
N ILE A 180 -7.54 -12.09 19.47
CA ILE A 180 -8.49 -12.21 18.37
C ILE A 180 -9.55 -13.28 18.65
N GLN A 181 -9.15 -14.45 19.14
CA GLN A 181 -10.09 -15.52 19.45
C GLN A 181 -11.11 -15.08 20.51
N SER A 182 -10.67 -14.40 21.57
CA SER A 182 -11.58 -13.86 22.59
C SER A 182 -12.61 -12.88 22.00
N LEU A 183 -12.19 -12.02 21.07
CA LEU A 183 -13.08 -11.08 20.39
C LEU A 183 -14.08 -11.80 19.48
N LEU A 184 -13.66 -12.86 18.79
CA LEU A 184 -14.54 -13.68 17.96
C LEU A 184 -15.56 -14.47 18.77
N CYS A 185 -15.19 -15.00 19.95
CA CYS A 185 -16.11 -15.68 20.83
C CYS A 185 -17.18 -14.75 21.40
N ASP A 186 -16.82 -13.49 21.71
CA ASP A 186 -17.75 -12.50 22.24
C ASP A 186 -18.56 -11.79 21.15
N ALA A 187 -18.25 -12.00 19.87
CA ALA A 187 -19.01 -11.42 18.76
C ALA A 187 -20.37 -12.12 18.63
N ARG A 188 -21.39 -11.60 19.33
CA ARG A 188 -22.74 -12.16 19.45
C ARG A 188 -23.56 -12.11 18.15
N ASP A 189 -23.10 -11.40 17.12
CA ASP A 189 -23.73 -11.36 15.80
C ASP A 189 -22.77 -11.70 14.65
N GLY A 190 -23.33 -12.20 13.55
CA GLY A 190 -22.57 -12.59 12.36
C GLY A 190 -21.90 -11.42 11.63
N VAL A 191 -22.31 -10.18 11.91
CA VAL A 191 -21.75 -8.97 11.29
C VAL A 191 -20.41 -8.64 11.92
N LEU A 192 -20.31 -8.65 13.24
CA LEU A 192 -19.09 -8.41 13.99
C LEU A 192 -18.04 -9.49 13.73
N CYS A 193 -18.48 -10.75 13.62
CA CYS A 193 -17.63 -11.86 13.17
C CYS A 193 -17.06 -11.61 11.76
N LYS A 194 -17.87 -11.16 10.79
CA LYS A 194 -17.40 -10.82 9.43
C LYS A 194 -16.40 -9.65 9.45
N VAL A 195 -16.69 -8.65 10.26
CA VAL A 195 -15.88 -7.45 10.48
C VAL A 195 -14.50 -7.84 11.05
N ILE A 196 -14.44 -8.73 12.05
CA ILE A 196 -13.16 -9.26 12.58
C ILE A 196 -12.46 -10.16 11.56
N LYS A 197 -13.14 -11.12 10.93
CA LYS A 197 -12.52 -12.04 9.95
C LYS A 197 -12.03 -11.37 8.66
N GLY A 198 -12.69 -10.29 8.24
CA GLY A 198 -12.30 -9.49 7.08
C GLY A 198 -11.21 -8.46 7.37
N SER A 199 -10.71 -8.39 8.61
CA SER A 199 -9.69 -7.40 8.99
C SER A 199 -8.29 -7.75 8.49
N SER A 200 -7.48 -6.72 8.25
CA SER A 200 -6.02 -6.79 8.16
C SER A 200 -5.40 -7.47 9.39
N LEU A 201 -6.00 -7.25 10.58
CA LEU A 201 -5.63 -7.90 11.83
C LEU A 201 -5.79 -9.42 11.78
N TRP A 202 -6.90 -9.95 11.25
CA TRP A 202 -7.09 -11.39 11.02
C TRP A 202 -6.14 -11.93 9.95
N THR A 203 -5.92 -11.18 8.88
CA THR A 203 -5.01 -11.54 7.79
C THR A 203 -3.58 -11.72 8.31
N TYR A 204 -3.12 -10.85 9.22
CA TYR A 204 -1.80 -10.95 9.85
C TYR A 204 -1.62 -12.23 10.67
N ILE A 205 -2.64 -12.70 11.40
CA ILE A 205 -2.54 -13.92 12.21
C ILE A 205 -2.73 -15.18 11.38
N SER A 206 -3.65 -15.14 10.41
CA SER A 206 -4.03 -16.32 9.63
C SER A 206 -2.99 -16.71 8.58
N LYS A 207 -2.10 -15.79 8.18
CA LYS A 207 -1.08 -16.05 7.17
C LYS A 207 0.28 -16.33 7.78
N LYS A 208 0.88 -17.47 7.42
CA LYS A 208 2.30 -17.73 7.65
C LYS A 208 3.14 -16.77 6.80
N GLY A 209 4.21 -16.22 7.38
CA GLY A 209 5.23 -15.45 6.64
C GLY A 209 4.98 -13.95 6.49
N MET A 210 3.82 -13.41 6.90
CA MET A 210 3.62 -11.97 6.95
C MET A 210 4.37 -11.35 8.13
N VAL A 211 5.11 -10.29 7.85
CA VAL A 211 5.86 -9.52 8.87
C VAL A 211 5.13 -8.19 9.07
N LEU A 212 5.07 -7.71 10.32
CA LEU A 212 4.76 -6.31 10.60
C LEU A 212 6.09 -5.57 10.55
N PHE A 213 6.31 -4.76 9.50
CA PHE A 213 7.54 -3.99 9.41
C PHE A 213 7.43 -2.80 10.37
N ASN A 214 8.30 -2.77 11.37
CA ASN A 214 8.27 -1.78 12.45
C ASN A 214 8.91 -0.49 11.95
N MET A 215 8.23 0.25 11.06
CA MET A 215 8.70 1.55 10.56
C MET A 215 8.51 2.64 11.62
N GLY A 216 9.26 2.54 12.71
CA GLY A 216 9.21 3.49 13.81
C GLY A 216 7.85 3.49 14.49
N LEU A 217 7.80 2.93 15.69
CA LEU A 217 6.82 3.35 16.68
C LEU A 217 6.98 4.87 16.87
N VAL A 218 6.28 5.66 16.06
CA VAL A 218 5.94 7.03 16.43
C VAL A 218 5.06 6.88 17.66
N ALA A 219 5.59 7.39 18.77
CA ALA A 219 5.03 7.32 20.11
C ALA A 219 3.53 7.59 20.11
#